data_AF-A0A4Y1WWF6-F1
#
_entry.id   AF-A0A4Y1WWF6-F1
#
_cell.length_a   1.000
_cell.length_b   1.000
_cell.length_c   1.000
_cell.angle_alpha   90.00
_cell.angle_beta   90.00
_cell.angle_gamma   90.00
#
_symmetry.space_group_name_H-M   'P 1'
#
loop_
_entity.id
_entity.type
_entity.pdbx_description
1 polymer ?
#
loop_
_entity_poly.entity_id
_entity_poly.type
_entity_poly.pdbx_seq_one_letter_code
_entity_poly.pdbx_strand_id
1 'polypeptide(L)'
;MISVQETDTLIPCEWRARAARNRMAMMDAVDDYNQTHRTGFQQPGRPQFLFAHKQNKYSLALGGFIALRTSYDFDGTPSATDFIPSSIPVPGDYASRQRLSMDASTSRIYLKGIANTRALGRVVVYVSTDFRGGAQGSYTPRLREAYVSFKGFTFGRDVTTFCDLDAGPTTIDFQGPNAYNFTFATMIRYEVPFANDHLKFGLAAELPSVSGTFGETFDPIPQRVPDFPVYFQYAWGAKRDSHFRVTGVVRDLYLHNAATGNNTSLLGWGVQASTCINLARVLTIYGNGVYGEGITNYIQDLSGLGYDFTPDPQDPAKVQTMPMWGWYGAARINILPQRLFISGGYSEAHIQQKHGYFSGDQYRNGQYIFGNIFYNFTSRCSIAAEYLYGSRENRDGMKNHANRVSMQVQYNF
;
A
#
# COMPACT_ATOMS: atom_id res chain seq x y z
N MET A 1 -22.41 14.04 8.07
CA MET A 1 -22.93 14.35 9.42
C MET A 1 -24.44 14.55 9.33
N ILE A 2 -25.21 13.46 9.27
CA ILE A 2 -26.65 13.52 9.58
C ILE A 2 -26.73 13.25 11.08
N SER A 3 -26.46 14.31 11.86
CA SER A 3 -26.99 14.38 13.20
C SER A 3 -28.46 14.68 13.00
N VAL A 4 -29.35 13.79 13.42
CA VAL A 4 -30.72 14.21 13.69
C VAL A 4 -30.62 15.13 14.91
N GLN A 5 -30.33 16.42 14.67
CA GLN A 5 -30.55 17.46 15.66
C GLN A 5 -32.07 17.58 15.77
N GLU A 6 -32.66 16.76 16.64
CA GLU A 6 -34.00 17.04 17.14
C GLU A 6 -33.94 18.41 17.83
N THR A 7 -34.59 19.40 17.23
CA THR A 7 -34.64 20.78 17.72
C THR A 7 -35.32 20.84 19.09
N ASP A 8 -34.75 21.65 19.98
CA ASP A 8 -35.16 21.88 21.37
C ASP A 8 -36.56 22.51 21.47
N THR A 9 -37.61 21.74 21.21
CA THR A 9 -38.99 22.15 21.45
C THR A 9 -39.70 21.09 22.30
N LEU A 10 -39.87 21.44 23.59
CA LEU A 10 -40.73 20.79 24.59
C LEU A 10 -40.60 19.26 24.71
N ILE A 11 -39.45 18.77 25.19
CA ILE A 11 -39.27 17.34 25.48
C ILE A 11 -39.22 17.09 27.01
N PRO A 12 -40.08 16.20 27.56
CA PRO A 12 -40.08 15.82 28.99
C PRO A 12 -38.70 15.36 29.47
N CYS A 13 -38.42 15.45 30.79
CA CYS A 13 -37.10 15.17 31.38
C CYS A 13 -36.45 13.84 30.94
N GLU A 14 -37.25 12.79 30.75
CA GLU A 14 -36.79 11.48 30.29
C GLU A 14 -36.19 11.52 28.87
N TRP A 15 -36.74 12.37 28.01
CA TRP A 15 -36.26 12.54 26.64
C TRP A 15 -34.98 13.37 26.57
N ARG A 16 -34.81 14.35 27.47
CA ARG A 16 -33.52 15.06 27.61
C ARG A 16 -32.41 14.10 28.02
N ALA A 17 -32.67 13.23 29.01
CA ALA A 17 -31.73 12.20 29.42
C ALA A 17 -31.43 11.18 28.30
N ARG A 18 -32.43 10.85 27.48
CA ARG A 18 -32.26 9.98 26.31
C ARG A 18 -31.43 10.65 25.20
N ALA A 19 -31.67 11.92 24.91
CA ALA A 19 -30.89 12.71 23.95
C ALA A 19 -29.43 12.90 24.40
N ALA A 20 -29.19 13.12 25.70
CA ALA A 20 -27.85 13.18 26.27
C ALA A 20 -27.10 11.85 26.11
N ARG A 21 -27.76 10.71 26.39
CA ARG A 21 -27.17 9.37 26.18
C ARG A 21 -26.83 9.08 24.72
N ASN A 22 -27.70 9.46 23.80
CA ASN A 22 -27.43 9.31 22.36
C ASN A 22 -26.23 10.17 21.93
N ARG A 23 -26.10 11.40 22.44
CA ARG A 23 -24.94 12.26 22.18
C ARG A 23 -23.64 11.66 22.69
N MET A 24 -23.63 11.15 23.93
CA MET A 24 -22.45 10.46 24.48
C MET A 24 -22.08 9.23 23.64
N ALA A 25 -23.05 8.36 23.32
CA ALA A 25 -22.78 7.18 22.50
C ALA A 25 -22.22 7.52 21.11
N MET A 26 -22.64 8.66 20.53
CA MET A 26 -22.11 9.17 19.27
C MET A 26 -20.67 9.68 19.42
N MET A 27 -20.36 10.40 20.51
CA MET A 27 -19.00 10.85 20.80
C MET A 27 -18.05 9.66 21.02
N ASP A 28 -18.47 8.67 21.80
CA ASP A 28 -17.70 7.45 22.03
C ASP A 28 -17.45 6.71 20.70
N ALA A 29 -18.44 6.65 19.81
CA ALA A 29 -18.27 6.05 18.49
C ALA A 29 -17.27 6.81 17.60
N VAL A 30 -17.23 8.14 17.69
CA VAL A 30 -16.22 8.96 16.98
C VAL A 30 -14.83 8.69 17.53
N ASP A 31 -14.69 8.59 18.84
CA ASP A 31 -13.40 8.29 19.48
C ASP A 31 -12.93 6.87 19.17
N ASP A 32 -13.82 5.89 19.23
CA ASP A 32 -13.55 4.51 18.78
C ASP A 32 -13.10 4.47 17.32
N TYR A 33 -13.78 5.23 16.44
CA TYR A 33 -13.38 5.33 15.04
C TYR A 33 -11.98 5.91 14.91
N ASN A 34 -11.70 7.04 15.57
CA ASN A 34 -10.41 7.72 15.50
C ASN A 34 -9.26 6.85 16.02
N GLN A 35 -9.46 6.14 17.13
CA GLN A 35 -8.45 5.26 17.72
C GLN A 35 -8.17 4.01 16.89
N THR A 36 -9.10 3.60 16.04
CA THR A 36 -8.95 2.43 15.17
C THR A 36 -8.72 2.80 13.71
N HIS A 37 -8.64 4.10 13.39
CA HIS A 37 -8.47 4.56 12.03
C HIS A 37 -7.02 4.41 11.61
N ARG A 38 -6.80 3.73 10.48
CA ARG A 38 -5.47 3.53 9.92
C ARG A 38 -5.13 4.69 8.98
N THR A 39 -3.91 5.19 9.09
CA THR A 39 -3.37 6.26 8.25
C THR A 39 -2.27 5.74 7.33
N GLY A 40 -1.75 6.62 6.48
CA GLY A 40 -0.64 6.33 5.59
C GLY A 40 -1.06 6.15 4.14
N PHE A 41 -0.17 5.53 3.36
CA PHE A 41 -0.27 5.43 1.91
C PHE A 41 -1.60 4.81 1.47
N GLN A 42 -2.31 5.53 0.61
CA GLN A 42 -3.60 5.14 0.06
C GLN A 42 -4.65 4.73 1.09
N GLN A 43 -4.57 5.17 2.35
CA GLN A 43 -5.63 4.93 3.32
C GLN A 43 -6.74 5.98 3.16
N PRO A 44 -8.02 5.57 3.22
CA PRO A 44 -9.12 6.52 3.04
C PRO A 44 -9.18 7.50 4.22
N GLY A 45 -9.81 8.66 3.99
CA GLY A 45 -10.05 9.64 5.05
C GLY A 45 -11.17 9.23 6.01
N ARG A 46 -11.62 10.21 6.81
CA ARG A 46 -12.76 10.06 7.73
C ARG A 46 -14.08 9.79 6.97
N PRO A 47 -15.01 9.03 7.57
CA PRO A 47 -16.26 8.65 6.94
C PRO A 47 -17.25 9.82 7.00
N GLN A 48 -18.17 9.89 6.06
CA GLN A 48 -19.27 10.85 6.15
C GLN A 48 -20.43 10.35 7.02
N PHE A 49 -20.62 9.04 7.05
CA PHE A 49 -21.68 8.38 7.77
C PHE A 49 -21.09 7.53 8.89
N LEU A 50 -21.51 7.81 10.12
CA LEU A 50 -21.20 7.01 11.28
C LEU A 50 -22.50 6.82 12.05
N PHE A 51 -22.94 5.58 12.13
CA PHE A 51 -24.15 5.15 12.83
C PHE A 51 -23.73 4.49 14.14
N ALA A 52 -24.23 4.97 15.27
CA ALA A 52 -23.90 4.41 16.59
C ALA A 52 -25.16 3.83 17.24
N HIS A 53 -25.03 2.64 17.82
CA HIS A 53 -26.03 2.10 18.73
C HIS A 53 -26.15 3.00 19.98
N LYS A 54 -27.33 3.09 20.61
CA LYS A 54 -27.63 3.98 21.77
C LYS A 54 -26.71 3.83 23.00
N GLN A 55 -25.91 2.76 23.05
CA GLN A 55 -24.97 2.44 24.12
C GLN A 55 -23.54 2.21 23.59
N ASN A 56 -23.26 2.64 22.36
CA ASN A 56 -22.00 2.40 21.63
C ASN A 56 -21.49 0.93 21.69
N LYS A 57 -22.42 -0.03 21.75
CA LYS A 57 -22.10 -1.47 21.66
C LYS A 57 -21.65 -1.85 20.25
N TYR A 58 -22.17 -1.13 19.26
CA TYR A 58 -21.86 -1.30 17.87
C TYR A 58 -21.92 0.07 17.18
N SER A 59 -20.94 0.36 16.34
CA SER A 59 -20.97 1.48 15.41
C SER A 59 -20.58 1.03 14.00
N LEU A 60 -21.14 1.71 13.00
CA LEU A 60 -20.93 1.43 11.59
C LEU A 60 -20.58 2.72 10.87
N ALA A 61 -19.39 2.76 10.27
CA ALA A 61 -18.95 3.81 9.38
C ALA A 61 -19.05 3.38 7.92
N LEU A 62 -19.57 4.26 7.08
CA LEU A 62 -19.56 4.15 5.63
C LEU A 62 -18.89 5.41 5.07
N GLY A 63 -17.93 5.22 4.19
CA GLY A 63 -17.25 6.32 3.52
C GLY A 63 -16.57 5.87 2.25
N GLY A 64 -15.88 6.81 1.63
CA GLY A 64 -15.22 6.57 0.36
C GLY A 64 -14.70 7.83 -0.28
N PHE A 65 -14.30 7.71 -1.53
CA PHE A 65 -13.99 8.85 -2.36
C PHE A 65 -14.22 8.53 -3.82
N ILE A 66 -14.62 9.54 -4.58
CA ILE A 66 -14.54 9.52 -6.04
C ILE A 66 -13.30 10.32 -6.43
N ALA A 67 -12.43 9.73 -7.23
CA ALA A 67 -11.23 10.38 -7.75
C ALA A 67 -11.20 10.21 -9.27
N LEU A 68 -11.12 11.32 -9.99
CA LEU A 68 -10.82 11.34 -11.42
C LEU A 68 -9.38 11.80 -11.59
N ARG A 69 -8.58 11.00 -12.28
CA ARG A 69 -7.21 11.34 -12.67
C ARG A 69 -7.14 11.45 -14.19
N THR A 70 -6.60 12.57 -14.66
CA THR A 70 -6.27 12.78 -16.08
C THR A 70 -4.77 12.90 -16.19
N SER A 71 -4.16 12.16 -17.11
CA SER A 71 -2.73 12.19 -17.33
C SER A 71 -2.37 12.34 -18.80
N TYR A 72 -1.27 13.03 -19.06
CA TYR A 72 -0.67 13.15 -20.37
C TYR A 72 0.77 12.62 -20.31
N ASP A 73 1.01 11.53 -21.02
CA ASP A 73 2.32 10.93 -21.22
C ASP A 73 3.00 11.57 -22.44
N PHE A 74 4.18 12.16 -22.28
CA PHE A 74 4.88 12.83 -23.38
C PHE A 74 5.62 11.81 -24.27
N ASP A 75 6.35 10.89 -23.65
CA ASP A 75 7.15 9.84 -24.30
C ASP A 75 7.32 8.65 -23.33
N GLY A 76 7.72 7.48 -23.86
CA GLY A 76 8.01 6.26 -23.10
C GLY A 76 6.83 5.74 -22.28
N THR A 77 5.62 6.05 -22.71
CA THR A 77 4.37 5.74 -22.03
C THR A 77 4.34 4.31 -21.49
N PRO A 78 4.24 4.11 -20.15
CA PRO A 78 4.06 2.80 -19.55
C PRO A 78 2.83 2.08 -20.12
N SER A 79 2.95 0.77 -20.34
CA SER A 79 1.80 -0.06 -20.77
C SER A 79 0.68 -0.10 -19.73
N ALA A 80 1.03 0.07 -18.46
CA ALA A 80 0.08 0.19 -17.36
C ALA A 80 -0.66 1.55 -17.33
N THR A 81 -1.83 1.56 -16.68
CA THR A 81 -2.56 2.80 -16.37
C THR A 81 -1.79 3.70 -15.39
N ASP A 82 -1.12 3.09 -14.41
CA ASP A 82 -0.27 3.79 -13.45
C ASP A 82 1.15 3.97 -14.01
N PHE A 83 1.94 4.82 -13.38
CA PHE A 83 3.30 5.09 -13.82
C PHE A 83 4.26 4.06 -13.22
N ILE A 84 4.41 2.92 -13.90
CA ILE A 84 5.22 1.77 -13.46
C ILE A 84 6.52 1.74 -14.29
N PRO A 85 7.68 2.17 -13.76
CA PRO A 85 8.93 2.22 -14.51
C PRO A 85 9.31 0.89 -15.17
N SER A 86 9.09 -0.25 -14.50
CA SER A 86 9.38 -1.58 -15.08
C SER A 86 8.58 -1.90 -16.35
N SER A 87 7.47 -1.20 -16.60
CA SER A 87 6.63 -1.36 -17.79
C SER A 87 6.90 -0.34 -18.91
N ILE A 88 7.88 0.55 -18.75
CA ILE A 88 8.35 1.46 -19.80
C ILE A 88 8.91 0.61 -20.96
N PRO A 89 8.51 0.83 -22.22
CA PRO A 89 9.01 0.07 -23.35
C PRO A 89 10.49 0.38 -23.62
N VAL A 90 11.31 -0.64 -23.85
CA VAL A 90 12.74 -0.53 -24.18
C VAL A 90 13.05 -1.47 -25.36
N PRO A 91 13.41 -0.95 -26.55
CA PRO A 91 13.39 0.47 -26.92
C PRO A 91 11.96 1.03 -26.95
N GLY A 92 11.83 2.36 -26.87
CA GLY A 92 10.53 3.02 -27.03
C GLY A 92 9.98 2.88 -28.45
N ASP A 93 8.66 3.00 -28.59
CA ASP A 93 7.98 2.98 -29.89
C ASP A 93 7.15 4.25 -30.14
N TYR A 94 6.60 4.38 -31.36
CA TYR A 94 5.75 5.51 -31.73
C TYR A 94 4.41 5.55 -30.98
N ALA A 95 3.90 4.39 -30.56
CA ALA A 95 2.63 4.25 -29.83
C ALA A 95 2.77 4.68 -28.36
N SER A 96 4.00 4.73 -27.85
CA SER A 96 4.34 5.15 -26.49
C SER A 96 4.52 6.65 -26.32
N ARG A 97 4.13 7.46 -27.31
CA ARG A 97 4.25 8.93 -27.30
C ARG A 97 2.88 9.61 -27.21
N GLN A 98 2.85 10.75 -26.53
CA GLN A 98 1.71 11.69 -26.55
C GLN A 98 0.35 11.04 -26.20
N ARG A 99 0.31 10.24 -25.13
CA ARG A 99 -0.92 9.55 -24.72
C ARG A 99 -1.69 10.36 -23.67
N LEU A 100 -2.92 10.75 -23.99
CA LEU A 100 -3.90 11.20 -23.01
C LEU A 100 -4.57 9.99 -22.35
N SER A 101 -4.71 10.00 -21.03
CA SER A 101 -5.43 8.96 -20.28
C SER A 101 -6.32 9.60 -19.22
N MET A 102 -7.47 8.99 -18.97
CA MET A 102 -8.38 9.35 -17.89
C MET A 102 -8.77 8.09 -17.13
N ASP A 103 -8.72 8.14 -15.81
CA ASP A 103 -9.00 7.00 -14.94
C ASP A 103 -9.79 7.44 -13.71
N ALA A 104 -10.91 6.78 -13.45
CA ALA A 104 -11.69 6.91 -12.22
C ALA A 104 -11.74 5.63 -11.39
N SER A 105 -11.03 4.57 -11.82
CA SER A 105 -11.14 3.23 -11.22
C SER A 105 -10.47 3.11 -9.85
N THR A 106 -9.68 4.10 -9.44
CA THR A 106 -9.11 4.20 -8.08
C THR A 106 -10.11 4.69 -7.04
N SER A 107 -11.30 5.13 -7.47
CA SER A 107 -12.42 5.48 -6.59
C SER A 107 -12.73 4.35 -5.61
N ARG A 108 -13.12 4.71 -4.38
CA ARG A 108 -13.18 3.78 -3.25
C ARG A 108 -14.49 3.89 -2.50
N ILE A 109 -14.95 2.73 -2.03
CA ILE A 109 -16.00 2.60 -1.03
C ILE A 109 -15.45 1.72 0.09
N TYR A 110 -15.73 2.07 1.34
CA TYR A 110 -15.38 1.24 2.48
C TYR A 110 -16.49 1.22 3.53
N LEU A 111 -16.54 0.11 4.24
CA LEU A 111 -17.41 -0.13 5.38
C LEU A 111 -16.55 -0.52 6.58
N LYS A 112 -16.82 0.10 7.74
CA LYS A 112 -16.14 -0.22 8.99
C LYS A 112 -17.14 -0.43 10.11
N GLY A 113 -17.19 -1.62 10.67
CA GLY A 113 -17.92 -1.92 11.91
C GLY A 113 -16.98 -1.89 13.12
N ILE A 114 -17.46 -1.36 14.25
CA ILE A 114 -16.76 -1.45 15.53
C ILE A 114 -17.75 -1.99 16.55
N ALA A 115 -17.47 -3.16 17.12
CA ALA A 115 -18.27 -3.78 18.17
C ALA A 115 -17.50 -3.79 19.49
N ASN A 116 -18.08 -3.19 20.53
CA ASN A 116 -17.51 -3.19 21.87
C ASN A 116 -18.12 -4.34 22.68
N THR A 117 -17.31 -5.37 22.93
CA THR A 117 -17.73 -6.61 23.61
C THR A 117 -17.03 -6.77 24.95
N ARG A 118 -17.68 -7.46 25.90
CA ARG A 118 -17.08 -7.74 27.21
C ARG A 118 -15.92 -8.74 27.14
N ALA A 119 -16.02 -9.76 26.29
CA ALA A 119 -15.04 -10.84 26.23
C ALA A 119 -13.82 -10.50 25.36
N LEU A 120 -14.03 -9.90 24.20
CA LEU A 120 -12.98 -9.61 23.22
C LEU A 120 -12.52 -8.14 23.26
N GLY A 121 -13.19 -7.28 24.02
CA GLY A 121 -12.98 -5.84 23.95
C GLY A 121 -13.50 -5.30 22.63
N ARG A 122 -12.77 -4.35 22.04
CA ARG A 122 -13.10 -3.71 20.76
C ARG A 122 -12.77 -4.67 19.61
N VAL A 123 -13.79 -5.01 18.83
CA VAL A 123 -13.70 -5.78 17.59
C VAL A 123 -13.92 -4.84 16.41
N VAL A 124 -12.99 -4.78 15.48
CA VAL A 124 -13.07 -3.99 14.25
C VAL A 124 -13.34 -4.94 13.10
N VAL A 125 -14.31 -4.60 12.26
CA VAL A 125 -14.59 -5.26 10.99
C VAL A 125 -14.40 -4.22 9.89
N TYR A 126 -13.62 -4.52 8.86
CA TYR A 126 -13.32 -3.54 7.82
C TYR A 126 -13.33 -4.19 6.44
N VAL A 127 -14.01 -3.56 5.50
CA VAL A 127 -14.08 -3.96 4.09
C VAL A 127 -13.87 -2.72 3.23
N SER A 128 -12.97 -2.78 2.25
CA SER A 128 -12.73 -1.71 1.29
C SER A 128 -12.58 -2.25 -0.14
N THR A 129 -13.08 -1.48 -1.11
CA THR A 129 -13.04 -1.86 -2.53
C THR A 129 -12.48 -0.73 -3.40
N ASP A 130 -11.86 -1.09 -4.52
CA ASP A 130 -11.66 -0.19 -5.66
C ASP A 130 -12.22 -0.84 -6.94
N PHE A 131 -12.02 -0.24 -8.11
CA PHE A 131 -12.53 -0.74 -9.39
C PHE A 131 -11.40 -1.22 -10.32
N ARG A 132 -10.29 -1.71 -9.74
CA ARG A 132 -9.10 -2.22 -10.45
C ARG A 132 -9.05 -3.77 -10.51
N GLY A 133 -10.20 -4.43 -10.53
CA GLY A 133 -10.33 -5.89 -10.38
C GLY A 133 -10.18 -6.71 -11.66
N GLY A 134 -10.11 -6.05 -12.81
CA GLY A 134 -10.09 -6.70 -14.12
C GLY A 134 -9.13 -6.01 -15.07
N ALA A 135 -9.32 -6.24 -16.36
CA ALA A 135 -8.53 -5.60 -17.40
C ALA A 135 -8.62 -4.06 -17.33
N GLN A 136 -7.60 -3.39 -17.85
CA GLN A 136 -7.57 -1.93 -17.96
C GLN A 136 -8.84 -1.41 -18.64
N GLY A 137 -9.49 -0.41 -18.02
CA GLY A 137 -10.73 0.17 -18.51
C GLY A 137 -12.01 -0.62 -18.20
N SER A 138 -11.93 -1.77 -17.52
CA SER A 138 -13.13 -2.59 -17.19
C SER A 138 -13.94 -2.11 -15.99
N TYR A 139 -13.34 -1.28 -15.11
CA TYR A 139 -13.97 -0.82 -13.86
C TYR A 139 -14.53 -1.96 -12.98
N THR A 140 -13.90 -3.13 -13.02
CA THR A 140 -14.34 -4.31 -12.26
C THR A 140 -14.09 -4.09 -10.76
N PRO A 141 -15.09 -4.23 -9.88
CA PRO A 141 -14.89 -4.13 -8.43
C PRO A 141 -13.83 -5.12 -7.92
N ARG A 142 -12.92 -4.64 -7.07
CA ARG A 142 -11.85 -5.41 -6.44
C ARG A 142 -11.88 -5.23 -4.94
N LEU A 143 -11.79 -6.34 -4.22
CA LEU A 143 -11.60 -6.34 -2.78
C LEU A 143 -10.15 -5.97 -2.44
N ARG A 144 -9.94 -4.84 -1.78
CA ARG A 144 -8.62 -4.41 -1.30
C ARG A 144 -8.36 -4.99 0.07
N GLU A 145 -9.21 -4.63 1.04
CA GLU A 145 -9.08 -4.99 2.43
C GLU A 145 -10.39 -5.64 2.89
N ALA A 146 -10.29 -6.71 3.67
CA ALA A 146 -11.41 -7.43 4.25
C ALA A 146 -10.92 -8.20 5.47
N TYR A 147 -11.05 -7.61 6.66
CA TYR A 147 -10.49 -8.20 7.88
C TYR A 147 -11.36 -7.96 9.11
N VAL A 148 -11.10 -8.79 10.12
CA VAL A 148 -11.56 -8.60 11.50
C VAL A 148 -10.36 -8.47 12.41
N SER A 149 -10.38 -7.51 13.34
CA SER A 149 -9.29 -7.26 14.28
C SER A 149 -9.78 -7.10 15.72
N PHE A 150 -9.09 -7.71 16.68
CA PHE A 150 -9.34 -7.57 18.12
C PHE A 150 -8.12 -8.03 18.92
N LYS A 151 -7.87 -7.38 20.07
CA LYS A 151 -6.75 -7.72 20.99
C LYS A 151 -5.38 -7.88 20.30
N GLY A 152 -5.08 -7.00 19.34
CA GLY A 152 -3.82 -7.04 18.58
C GLY A 152 -3.80 -8.05 17.43
N PHE A 153 -4.76 -8.98 17.36
CA PHE A 153 -4.87 -9.89 16.23
C PHE A 153 -5.67 -9.27 15.08
N THR A 154 -5.29 -9.62 13.85
CA THR A 154 -6.00 -9.29 12.62
C THR A 154 -6.08 -10.54 11.73
N PHE A 155 -7.27 -10.86 11.25
CA PHE A 155 -7.55 -12.02 10.41
C PHE A 155 -8.23 -11.56 9.11
N GLY A 156 -7.70 -11.94 7.95
CA GLY A 156 -8.31 -11.65 6.65
C GLY A 156 -7.32 -11.08 5.66
N ARG A 157 -7.80 -10.24 4.74
CA ARG A 157 -7.00 -9.59 3.69
C ARG A 157 -6.70 -8.15 4.08
N ASP A 158 -5.42 -7.78 4.10
CA ASP A 158 -4.97 -6.43 4.40
C ASP A 158 -3.57 -6.18 3.78
N VAL A 159 -3.07 -4.94 3.79
CA VAL A 159 -1.72 -4.61 3.31
C VAL A 159 -0.68 -5.40 4.09
N THR A 160 0.31 -6.01 3.43
CA THR A 160 1.38 -6.82 4.05
C THR A 160 2.07 -6.15 5.25
N THR A 161 2.52 -6.96 6.18
CA THR A 161 3.26 -6.57 7.40
C THR A 161 4.67 -6.10 7.05
N PHE A 162 5.16 -6.50 5.87
CA PHE A 162 6.39 -6.00 5.26
C PHE A 162 6.27 -4.56 4.73
N CYS A 163 5.08 -3.94 4.86
CA CYS A 163 4.81 -2.57 4.47
C CYS A 163 4.68 -1.66 5.70
N ASP A 164 5.38 -0.53 5.65
CA ASP A 164 5.14 0.60 6.55
C ASP A 164 4.31 1.68 5.85
N LEU A 165 2.99 1.66 6.08
CA LEU A 165 2.05 2.60 5.44
C LEU A 165 2.34 4.07 5.74
N ASP A 166 2.78 4.37 6.95
CA ASP A 166 3.01 5.76 7.38
C ASP A 166 4.31 6.34 6.79
N ALA A 167 5.20 5.48 6.26
CA ALA A 167 6.40 5.88 5.55
C ALA A 167 6.18 6.13 4.05
N GLY A 168 4.98 5.90 3.51
CA GLY A 168 4.68 6.14 2.09
C GLY A 168 4.39 7.62 1.81
N PRO A 169 5.01 8.23 0.78
CA PRO A 169 4.74 9.62 0.44
C PRO A 169 3.37 9.80 -0.23
N THR A 170 2.83 11.01 -0.20
CA THR A 170 1.61 11.34 -0.94
C THR A 170 1.93 11.55 -2.42
N THR A 171 1.23 10.84 -3.30
CA THR A 171 1.34 10.93 -4.76
C THR A 171 -0.03 10.79 -5.43
N ILE A 172 -0.19 11.33 -6.63
CA ILE A 172 -1.40 11.15 -7.47
C ILE A 172 -1.33 9.82 -8.22
N ASP A 173 -0.13 9.40 -8.57
CA ASP A 173 0.11 8.08 -9.10
C ASP A 173 -0.33 7.01 -8.10
N PHE A 174 -1.09 6.03 -8.62
CA PHE A 174 -1.68 5.00 -7.76
C PHE A 174 -0.75 3.81 -7.57
N GLN A 175 0.33 3.71 -8.35
CA GLN A 175 1.42 2.82 -7.98
C GLN A 175 2.19 3.47 -6.83
N GLY A 176 2.75 4.66 -7.08
CA GLY A 176 3.63 5.36 -6.16
C GLY A 176 5.10 4.96 -6.35
N PRO A 177 5.96 5.21 -5.36
CA PRO A 177 7.39 4.92 -5.48
C PRO A 177 7.65 3.46 -5.83
N ASN A 178 8.41 3.22 -6.89
CA ASN A 178 8.61 1.90 -7.46
C ASN A 178 9.29 0.89 -6.51
N ALA A 179 10.05 1.38 -5.54
CA ALA A 179 10.71 0.57 -4.50
C ALA A 179 9.81 0.23 -3.31
N TYR A 180 8.60 0.80 -3.23
CA TYR A 180 7.78 0.70 -2.02
C TYR A 180 7.22 -0.71 -1.81
N ASN A 181 7.14 -1.13 -0.55
CA ASN A 181 6.73 -2.48 -0.18
C ASN A 181 5.21 -2.66 -0.03
N PHE A 182 4.42 -2.07 -0.93
CA PHE A 182 2.97 -2.07 -0.80
C PHE A 182 2.32 -3.15 -1.66
N THR A 183 1.85 -4.20 -0.99
CA THR A 183 1.03 -5.27 -1.57
C THR A 183 -0.01 -5.75 -0.56
N PHE A 184 -1.02 -6.51 -1.01
CA PHE A 184 -2.06 -7.07 -0.17
C PHE A 184 -1.83 -8.56 0.09
N ALA A 185 -1.92 -8.95 1.35
CA ALA A 185 -1.79 -10.33 1.79
C ALA A 185 -3.08 -10.81 2.48
N THR A 186 -3.39 -12.09 2.30
CA THR A 186 -4.34 -12.80 3.17
C THR A 186 -3.53 -13.36 4.34
N MET A 187 -3.88 -13.02 5.57
CA MET A 187 -3.00 -13.25 6.70
C MET A 187 -3.68 -13.37 8.06
N ILE A 188 -2.87 -13.84 9.01
CA ILE A 188 -3.07 -13.70 10.44
C ILE A 188 -1.91 -12.84 10.95
N ARG A 189 -2.22 -11.69 11.54
CA ARG A 189 -1.22 -10.77 12.09
C ARG A 189 -1.47 -10.54 13.58
N TYR A 190 -0.40 -10.43 14.35
CA TYR A 190 -0.42 -9.93 15.72
C TYR A 190 0.43 -8.68 15.84
N GLU A 191 -0.12 -7.60 16.39
CA GLU A 191 0.55 -6.34 16.66
C GLU A 191 0.31 -5.88 18.09
N VAL A 192 1.38 -5.47 18.77
CA VAL A 192 1.31 -5.00 20.15
C VAL A 192 2.19 -3.76 20.34
N PRO A 193 1.62 -2.62 20.75
CA PRO A 193 2.40 -1.51 21.27
C PRO A 193 2.78 -1.76 22.73
N PHE A 194 3.95 -1.27 23.13
CA PHE A 194 4.47 -1.38 24.50
C PHE A 194 5.40 -0.20 24.80
N ALA A 195 5.89 -0.12 26.03
CA ALA A 195 6.68 1.03 26.52
C ALA A 195 5.95 2.37 26.28
N ASN A 196 4.69 2.48 26.74
CA ASN A 196 3.83 3.64 26.53
C ASN A 196 3.74 4.05 25.06
N ASP A 197 3.47 3.08 24.18
CA ASP A 197 3.35 3.21 22.72
C ASP A 197 4.61 3.75 22.02
N HIS A 198 5.78 3.72 22.67
CA HIS A 198 7.04 4.10 22.01
C HIS A 198 7.57 2.98 21.16
N LEU A 199 7.25 1.74 21.51
CA LEU A 199 7.68 0.56 20.80
C LEU A 199 6.47 -0.20 20.29
N LYS A 200 6.59 -0.74 19.08
CA LYS A 200 5.57 -1.61 18.50
C LYS A 200 6.24 -2.82 17.88
N PHE A 201 5.70 -3.99 18.20
CA PHE A 201 6.11 -5.27 17.61
C PHE A 201 4.96 -5.79 16.74
N GLY A 202 5.30 -6.34 15.58
CA GLY A 202 4.35 -7.01 14.71
C GLY A 202 4.93 -8.29 14.11
N LEU A 203 4.10 -9.31 14.00
CA LEU A 203 4.40 -10.60 13.37
C LEU A 203 3.17 -11.04 12.57
N ALA A 204 3.37 -11.62 11.39
CA ALA A 204 2.28 -12.25 10.65
C ALA A 204 2.68 -13.58 10.03
N ALA A 205 1.66 -14.36 9.70
CA ALA A 205 1.71 -15.45 8.73
C ALA A 205 0.88 -15.01 7.52
N GLU A 206 1.53 -14.82 6.38
CA GLU A 206 0.92 -14.29 5.15
C GLU A 206 0.88 -15.37 4.07
N LEU A 207 -0.24 -15.48 3.36
CA LEU A 207 -0.36 -16.39 2.23
C LEU A 207 0.66 -15.98 1.14
N PRO A 208 1.61 -16.85 0.76
CA PRO A 208 2.63 -16.47 -0.17
C PRO A 208 2.09 -16.29 -1.59
N SER A 209 2.63 -15.29 -2.28
CA SER A 209 2.57 -15.17 -3.73
C SER A 209 3.96 -15.39 -4.28
N VAL A 210 4.12 -16.28 -5.26
CA VAL A 210 5.42 -16.58 -5.88
C VAL A 210 5.38 -16.20 -7.35
N SER A 211 6.31 -15.36 -7.77
CA SER A 211 6.51 -14.95 -9.16
C SER A 211 7.93 -15.32 -9.57
N GLY A 212 8.14 -16.58 -9.97
CA GLY A 212 9.43 -17.11 -10.41
C GLY A 212 9.45 -17.45 -11.89
N THR A 213 10.65 -17.55 -12.46
CA THR A 213 10.88 -18.06 -13.81
C THR A 213 11.26 -19.54 -13.69
N PHE A 214 10.42 -20.42 -14.22
CA PHE A 214 10.54 -21.86 -13.98
C PHE A 214 11.40 -22.62 -15.02
N GLY A 215 11.65 -22.03 -16.19
CA GLY A 215 12.37 -22.72 -17.27
C GLY A 215 11.61 -23.96 -17.76
N GLU A 216 12.34 -24.96 -18.26
CA GLU A 216 11.76 -26.22 -18.76
C GLU A 216 11.72 -27.34 -17.70
N THR A 217 12.53 -27.22 -16.64
CA THR A 217 12.73 -28.29 -15.63
C THR A 217 11.78 -28.18 -14.44
N PHE A 218 11.20 -27.00 -14.21
CA PHE A 218 10.41 -26.73 -13.02
C PHE A 218 9.00 -26.28 -13.36
N ASP A 219 8.07 -26.53 -12.44
CA ASP A 219 6.68 -26.15 -12.55
C ASP A 219 6.18 -25.42 -11.29
N PRO A 220 5.23 -24.48 -11.43
CA PRO A 220 4.59 -23.83 -10.30
C PRO A 220 3.74 -24.82 -9.51
N ILE A 221 3.84 -24.77 -8.17
CA ILE A 221 2.95 -25.50 -7.27
C ILE A 221 2.36 -24.60 -6.18
N PRO A 222 1.22 -25.01 -5.58
CA PRO A 222 0.67 -24.33 -4.42
C PRO A 222 1.68 -24.26 -3.26
N GLN A 223 1.75 -23.09 -2.64
CA GLN A 223 2.66 -22.82 -1.54
C GLN A 223 2.18 -23.49 -0.25
N ARG A 224 3.11 -24.04 0.53
CA ARG A 224 2.79 -24.90 1.69
C ARG A 224 3.00 -24.23 3.03
N VAL A 225 3.90 -23.25 3.09
CA VAL A 225 4.30 -22.54 4.30
C VAL A 225 4.03 -21.05 4.10
N PRO A 226 3.41 -20.35 5.05
CA PRO A 226 3.23 -18.90 4.97
C PRO A 226 4.55 -18.14 4.91
N ASP A 227 4.50 -16.92 4.40
CA ASP A 227 5.56 -15.94 4.58
C ASP A 227 5.47 -15.38 6.01
N PHE A 228 6.62 -15.19 6.67
CA PHE A 228 6.68 -14.71 8.06
C PHE A 228 7.37 -13.36 8.18
N PRO A 229 6.66 -12.25 7.93
CA PRO A 229 7.18 -10.92 8.20
C PRO A 229 7.09 -10.56 9.69
N VAL A 230 8.16 -9.92 10.19
CA VAL A 230 8.30 -9.46 11.58
C VAL A 230 8.88 -8.05 11.59
N TYR A 231 8.25 -7.13 12.31
CA TYR A 231 8.79 -5.78 12.48
C TYR A 231 8.94 -5.35 13.93
N PHE A 232 9.87 -4.42 14.10
CA PHE A 232 10.03 -3.62 15.30
C PHE A 232 10.04 -2.14 14.93
N GLN A 233 9.24 -1.35 15.62
CA GLN A 233 9.14 0.10 15.40
C GLN A 233 9.40 0.86 16.68
N TYR A 234 10.20 1.92 16.58
CA TYR A 234 10.35 2.94 17.61
C TYR A 234 9.72 4.26 17.14
N ALA A 235 8.77 4.77 17.90
CA ALA A 235 8.03 5.99 17.62
C ALA A 235 8.24 7.05 18.71
N TRP A 236 8.30 8.31 18.29
CA TRP A 236 8.49 9.48 19.15
C TRP A 236 7.61 10.65 18.71
N GLY A 237 7.69 11.76 19.46
CA GLY A 237 6.80 12.91 19.31
C GLY A 237 5.52 12.78 20.13
N ALA A 238 4.83 13.90 20.35
CA ALA A 238 3.65 13.95 21.21
C ALA A 238 2.50 13.04 20.72
N LYS A 239 2.43 12.78 19.41
CA LYS A 239 1.40 11.95 18.78
C LYS A 239 1.92 10.62 18.26
N ARG A 240 3.19 10.29 18.49
CA ARG A 240 3.86 9.10 17.91
C ARG A 240 3.75 9.04 16.39
N ASP A 241 3.81 10.22 15.79
CA ASP A 241 3.70 10.44 14.35
C ASP A 241 5.06 10.47 13.64
N SER A 242 6.15 10.33 14.40
CA SER A 242 7.50 10.13 13.87
C SER A 242 8.03 8.79 14.34
N HIS A 243 8.62 8.00 13.44
CA HIS A 243 9.11 6.68 13.78
C HIS A 243 10.22 6.19 12.86
N PHE A 244 10.92 5.18 13.35
CA PHE A 244 11.78 4.30 12.58
C PHE A 244 11.29 2.86 12.73
N ARG A 245 11.23 2.11 11.65
CA ARG A 245 10.82 0.70 11.64
C ARG A 245 11.84 -0.14 10.89
N VAL A 246 12.14 -1.31 11.44
CA VAL A 246 12.84 -2.38 10.74
C VAL A 246 11.91 -3.58 10.63
N THR A 247 11.83 -4.16 9.44
CA THR A 247 11.02 -5.33 9.14
C THR A 247 11.87 -6.37 8.45
N GLY A 248 11.79 -7.63 8.89
CA GLY A 248 12.33 -8.78 8.18
C GLY A 248 11.21 -9.65 7.65
N VAL A 249 11.47 -10.43 6.59
CA VAL A 249 10.58 -11.49 6.11
C VAL A 249 11.40 -12.71 5.77
N VAL A 250 10.88 -13.88 6.11
CA VAL A 250 11.41 -15.18 5.67
C VAL A 250 10.27 -15.94 4.99
N ARG A 251 10.60 -16.61 3.89
CA ARG A 251 9.64 -17.37 3.10
C ARG A 251 10.25 -18.59 2.46
N ASP A 252 9.40 -19.55 2.11
CA ASP A 252 9.80 -20.81 1.49
C ASP A 252 9.05 -20.98 0.16
N LEU A 253 9.78 -20.86 -0.94
CA LEU A 253 9.24 -20.82 -2.31
C LEU A 253 9.19 -22.25 -2.85
N TYR A 254 7.99 -22.84 -2.90
CA TYR A 254 7.79 -24.22 -3.36
C TYR A 254 7.66 -24.30 -4.89
N LEU A 255 8.32 -25.30 -5.46
CA LEU A 255 8.30 -25.62 -6.89
C LEU A 255 8.38 -27.15 -7.12
N HIS A 256 7.82 -27.61 -8.23
CA HIS A 256 7.95 -29.00 -8.65
C HIS A 256 9.12 -29.15 -9.62
N ASN A 257 9.96 -30.16 -9.44
CA ASN A 257 11.03 -30.50 -10.36
C ASN A 257 10.54 -31.65 -11.26
N ALA A 258 10.20 -31.31 -12.51
CA ALA A 258 9.66 -32.24 -13.49
C ALA A 258 10.68 -33.33 -13.89
N ALA A 259 11.98 -33.01 -13.87
CA ALA A 259 13.03 -33.98 -14.21
C ALA A 259 13.18 -35.09 -13.15
N THR A 260 12.95 -34.78 -11.87
CA THR A 260 13.07 -35.75 -10.77
C THR A 260 11.72 -36.29 -10.28
N GLY A 261 10.61 -35.66 -10.66
CA GLY A 261 9.27 -35.93 -10.14
C GLY A 261 9.07 -35.52 -8.67
N ASN A 262 10.04 -34.82 -8.07
CA ASN A 262 10.00 -34.41 -6.66
C ASN A 262 9.65 -32.93 -6.51
N ASN A 263 9.08 -32.59 -5.36
CA ASN A 263 8.88 -31.20 -4.97
C ASN A 263 10.13 -30.70 -4.24
N THR A 264 10.55 -29.48 -4.54
CA THR A 264 11.66 -28.80 -3.86
C THR A 264 11.21 -27.42 -3.40
N SER A 265 12.02 -26.76 -2.58
CA SER A 265 11.78 -25.39 -2.18
C SER A 265 13.06 -24.56 -2.14
N LEU A 266 12.89 -23.24 -2.19
CA LEU A 266 13.97 -22.26 -2.10
C LEU A 266 13.67 -21.25 -0.99
N LEU A 267 14.65 -20.99 -0.15
CA LEU A 267 14.55 -19.99 0.91
C LEU A 267 14.62 -18.57 0.32
N GLY A 268 13.55 -17.80 0.46
CA GLY A 268 13.53 -16.36 0.24
C GLY A 268 13.62 -15.60 1.56
N TRP A 269 14.25 -14.43 1.54
CA TRP A 269 14.34 -13.56 2.71
C TRP A 269 14.48 -12.10 2.30
N GLY A 270 14.05 -11.19 3.17
CA GLY A 270 14.18 -9.76 2.94
C GLY A 270 14.26 -8.97 4.23
N VAL A 271 14.92 -7.82 4.16
CA VAL A 271 14.99 -6.83 5.22
C VAL A 271 14.60 -5.47 4.68
N GLN A 272 13.90 -4.70 5.51
CA GLN A 272 13.32 -3.42 5.16
C GLN A 272 13.53 -2.46 6.34
N ALA A 273 13.98 -1.25 6.06
CA ALA A 273 14.07 -0.15 7.02
C ALA A 273 13.27 1.04 6.51
N SER A 274 12.42 1.65 7.33
CA SER A 274 11.60 2.79 6.95
C SER A 274 11.53 3.84 8.05
N THR A 275 11.16 5.05 7.62
CA THR A 275 11.04 6.19 8.50
C THR A 275 9.96 7.14 8.01
N CYS A 276 9.28 7.75 8.96
CA CYS A 276 8.48 8.95 8.79
C CYS A 276 8.89 9.91 9.90
N ILE A 277 9.41 11.09 9.55
CA ILE A 277 9.93 12.04 10.54
C ILE A 277 9.31 13.41 10.31
N ASN A 278 8.55 13.87 11.29
CA ASN A 278 8.07 15.25 11.32
C ASN A 278 9.14 16.13 12.00
N LEU A 279 10.02 16.73 11.19
CA LEU A 279 11.07 17.61 11.71
C LEU A 279 10.50 18.92 12.28
N ALA A 280 9.48 19.45 11.63
CA ALA A 280 8.77 20.65 12.05
C ALA A 280 7.32 20.56 11.59
N ARG A 281 6.48 21.52 12.00
CA ARG A 281 5.10 21.64 11.48
C ARG A 281 5.03 21.74 9.94
N VAL A 282 6.12 22.17 9.32
CA VAL A 282 6.22 22.45 7.89
C VAL A 282 6.84 21.33 7.08
N LEU A 283 7.63 20.42 7.68
CA LEU A 283 8.44 19.45 6.94
C LEU A 283 8.31 18.05 7.53
N THR A 284 7.89 17.12 6.67
CA THR A 284 7.89 15.67 6.93
C THR A 284 8.81 14.98 5.93
N ILE A 285 9.67 14.09 6.43
CA ILE A 285 10.56 13.25 5.62
C ILE A 285 10.06 11.81 5.66
N TYR A 286 10.08 11.17 4.49
CA TYR A 286 9.76 9.77 4.31
C TYR A 286 10.97 9.04 3.75
N GLY A 287 11.20 7.82 4.20
CA GLY A 287 12.24 6.96 3.65
C GLY A 287 11.90 5.49 3.80
N ASN A 288 12.35 4.71 2.84
CA ASN A 288 12.28 3.26 2.86
C ASN A 288 13.48 2.70 2.09
N GLY A 289 14.06 1.62 2.59
CA GLY A 289 15.04 0.82 1.89
C GLY A 289 14.74 -0.65 2.13
N VAL A 290 14.92 -1.46 1.09
CA VAL A 290 14.67 -2.90 1.09
C VAL A 290 15.80 -3.63 0.37
N TYR A 291 16.20 -4.77 0.92
CA TYR A 291 17.16 -5.69 0.30
C TYR A 291 16.72 -7.13 0.60
N GLY A 292 16.88 -8.03 -0.35
CA GLY A 292 16.62 -9.45 -0.10
C GLY A 292 16.77 -10.33 -1.33
N GLU A 293 16.50 -11.61 -1.14
CA GLU A 293 16.43 -12.61 -2.20
C GLU A 293 15.02 -13.21 -2.28
N GLY A 294 14.44 -13.30 -3.48
CA GLY A 294 13.14 -13.94 -3.67
C GLY A 294 11.94 -13.16 -3.11
N ILE A 295 12.03 -11.83 -3.13
CA ILE A 295 11.03 -10.92 -2.54
C ILE A 295 10.38 -10.00 -3.59
N THR A 296 10.29 -10.41 -4.86
CA THR A 296 9.78 -9.53 -5.95
C THR A 296 8.38 -9.03 -5.67
N ASN A 297 7.49 -9.90 -5.16
CA ASN A 297 6.11 -9.53 -4.84
C ASN A 297 5.99 -8.53 -3.68
N TYR A 298 7.08 -8.28 -2.95
CA TYR A 298 7.18 -7.27 -1.91
C TYR A 298 7.79 -5.95 -2.39
N ILE A 299 8.18 -5.81 -3.65
CA ILE A 299 8.69 -4.54 -4.21
C ILE A 299 7.77 -4.18 -5.39
N GLN A 300 7.08 -3.05 -5.29
CA GLN A 300 5.99 -2.67 -6.19
C GLN A 300 6.28 -2.87 -7.68
N ASP A 301 7.43 -2.38 -8.17
CA ASP A 301 7.79 -2.43 -9.60
C ASP A 301 8.20 -3.83 -10.07
N LEU A 302 8.63 -4.68 -9.14
CA LEU A 302 9.18 -6.01 -9.41
C LEU A 302 8.12 -7.10 -9.32
N SER A 303 7.00 -6.80 -8.65
CA SER A 303 5.88 -7.71 -8.46
C SER A 303 5.36 -8.23 -9.81
N GLY A 304 5.25 -9.55 -9.94
CA GLY A 304 4.79 -10.19 -11.16
C GLY A 304 5.81 -10.32 -12.30
N LEU A 305 7.05 -9.81 -12.14
CA LEU A 305 8.07 -9.90 -13.18
C LEU A 305 8.78 -11.27 -13.29
N GLY A 306 8.49 -12.21 -12.39
CA GLY A 306 9.06 -13.57 -12.47
C GLY A 306 10.47 -13.72 -11.90
N TYR A 307 10.93 -12.81 -11.03
CA TYR A 307 12.30 -12.84 -10.50
C TYR A 307 12.40 -13.25 -9.03
N ASP A 308 11.42 -13.94 -8.44
CA ASP A 308 11.65 -14.53 -7.11
C ASP A 308 12.81 -15.54 -7.16
N PHE A 309 12.87 -16.32 -8.24
CA PHE A 309 13.98 -17.18 -8.60
C PHE A 309 14.06 -17.36 -10.11
N THR A 310 15.22 -17.83 -10.59
CA THR A 310 15.46 -18.18 -11.99
C THR A 310 16.20 -19.52 -12.09
N PRO A 311 16.14 -20.22 -13.24
CA PRO A 311 16.93 -21.42 -13.46
C PRO A 311 18.43 -21.12 -13.42
N ASP A 312 19.21 -22.07 -12.93
CA ASP A 312 20.67 -21.98 -12.94
C ASP A 312 21.21 -22.36 -14.34
N PRO A 313 21.88 -21.45 -15.06
CA PRO A 313 22.43 -21.76 -16.38
C PRO A 313 23.63 -22.70 -16.31
N GLN A 314 24.28 -22.84 -15.16
CA GLN A 314 25.38 -23.77 -14.96
C GLN A 314 24.88 -25.19 -14.66
N ASP A 315 23.65 -25.31 -14.18
CA ASP A 315 23.02 -26.57 -13.82
C ASP A 315 21.51 -26.50 -14.09
N PRO A 316 21.05 -27.00 -15.25
CA PRO A 316 19.63 -27.02 -15.60
C PRO A 316 18.73 -27.77 -14.61
N ALA A 317 19.30 -28.53 -13.67
CA ALA A 317 18.58 -29.20 -12.59
C ALA A 317 18.43 -28.34 -11.32
N LYS A 318 18.88 -27.08 -11.33
CA LYS A 318 18.82 -26.16 -10.20
C LYS A 318 18.09 -24.86 -10.55
N VAL A 319 17.54 -24.25 -9.51
CA VAL A 319 16.99 -22.89 -9.49
C VAL A 319 17.67 -22.11 -8.38
N GLN A 320 17.73 -20.79 -8.53
CA GLN A 320 18.31 -19.90 -7.54
C GLN A 320 17.46 -18.66 -7.31
N THR A 321 17.35 -18.25 -6.06
CA THR A 321 16.72 -16.99 -5.67
C THR A 321 17.51 -15.80 -6.19
N MET A 322 16.81 -14.74 -6.56
CA MET A 322 17.44 -13.54 -7.11
C MET A 322 17.60 -12.45 -6.05
N PRO A 323 18.81 -11.87 -5.89
CA PRO A 323 19.01 -10.70 -5.07
C PRO A 323 18.43 -9.46 -5.74
N MET A 324 17.77 -8.64 -4.94
CA MET A 324 17.17 -7.39 -5.35
C MET A 324 17.21 -6.38 -4.21
N TRP A 325 17.16 -5.11 -4.58
CA TRP A 325 17.07 -4.03 -3.61
C TRP A 325 16.25 -2.88 -4.18
N GLY A 326 15.77 -2.04 -3.29
CA GLY A 326 15.14 -0.79 -3.65
C GLY A 326 15.20 0.20 -2.51
N TRP A 327 15.08 1.48 -2.82
CA TRP A 327 14.95 2.51 -1.81
C TRP A 327 14.21 3.71 -2.37
N TYR A 328 13.64 4.52 -1.48
CA TYR A 328 13.19 5.86 -1.82
C TYR A 328 13.44 6.83 -0.68
N GLY A 329 13.57 8.10 -1.06
CA GLY A 329 13.56 9.25 -0.16
C GLY A 329 12.56 10.27 -0.70
N ALA A 330 11.68 10.76 0.17
CA ALA A 330 10.69 11.76 -0.19
C ALA A 330 10.50 12.78 0.94
N ALA A 331 10.03 13.96 0.57
CA ALA A 331 9.70 15.01 1.52
C ALA A 331 8.33 15.60 1.21
N ARG A 332 7.67 16.10 2.26
CA ARG A 332 6.45 16.89 2.17
C ARG A 332 6.67 18.22 2.88
N ILE A 333 6.36 19.31 2.19
CA ILE A 333 6.42 20.66 2.73
C ILE A 333 5.00 21.24 2.78
N ASN A 334 4.52 21.55 3.98
CA ASN A 334 3.23 22.20 4.19
C ASN A 334 3.40 23.72 4.05
N ILE A 335 2.87 24.28 2.96
CA ILE A 335 2.89 25.74 2.68
C ILE A 335 1.78 26.43 3.47
N LEU A 336 0.55 25.92 3.35
CA LEU A 336 -0.59 26.33 4.17
C LEU A 336 -1.10 25.11 4.93
N PRO A 337 -1.05 25.11 6.27
CA PRO A 337 -1.49 23.97 7.07
C PRO A 337 -2.88 23.49 6.61
N GLN A 338 -3.00 22.19 6.36
CA GLN A 338 -4.21 21.49 5.92
C GLN A 338 -4.78 21.89 4.55
N ARG A 339 -4.30 22.95 3.91
CA ARG A 339 -4.83 23.47 2.64
C ARG A 339 -3.91 23.26 1.45
N LEU A 340 -2.61 23.53 1.61
CA LEU A 340 -1.66 23.51 0.51
C LEU A 340 -0.36 22.88 0.96
N PHE A 341 0.05 21.83 0.26
CA PHE A 341 1.36 21.24 0.45
C PHE A 341 1.95 20.77 -0.88
N ILE A 342 3.26 20.69 -0.91
CA ILE A 342 4.01 20.07 -2.00
C ILE A 342 4.70 18.81 -1.46
N SER A 343 4.84 17.81 -2.30
CA SER A 343 5.64 16.63 -2.00
C SER A 343 6.47 16.24 -3.22
N GLY A 344 7.60 15.61 -2.98
CA GLY A 344 8.42 15.06 -4.04
C GLY A 344 9.43 14.09 -3.49
N GLY A 345 10.01 13.29 -4.38
CA GLY A 345 10.97 12.27 -4.00
C GLY A 345 11.59 11.56 -5.18
N TYR A 346 12.55 10.71 -4.85
CA TYR A 346 13.26 9.81 -5.74
C TYR A 346 13.15 8.39 -5.20
N SER A 347 13.00 7.43 -6.10
CA SER A 347 12.89 6.01 -5.81
C SER A 347 13.63 5.20 -6.87
N GLU A 348 14.22 4.09 -6.46
CA GLU A 348 14.97 3.19 -7.33
C GLU A 348 14.76 1.74 -6.91
N ALA A 349 14.53 0.87 -7.90
CA ALA A 349 14.41 -0.56 -7.71
C ALA A 349 15.33 -1.29 -8.69
N HIS A 350 16.02 -2.31 -8.18
CA HIS A 350 17.08 -3.00 -8.90
C HIS A 350 17.03 -4.50 -8.66
N ILE A 351 17.24 -5.27 -9.73
CA ILE A 351 17.47 -6.72 -9.63
C ILE A 351 18.93 -6.96 -9.91
N GLN A 352 19.65 -7.44 -8.90
CA GLN A 352 21.06 -7.74 -9.04
C GLN A 352 21.25 -8.90 -10.02
N GLN A 353 22.46 -8.96 -10.56
CA GLN A 353 22.87 -10.09 -11.36
C GLN A 353 23.33 -11.21 -10.45
N LYS A 354 22.63 -12.33 -10.55
CA LYS A 354 23.15 -13.65 -10.18
C LYS A 354 23.37 -14.41 -11.50
N HIS A 355 24.13 -15.49 -11.48
CA HIS A 355 24.19 -16.39 -12.64
C HIS A 355 22.74 -16.74 -13.04
N GLY A 356 22.38 -16.75 -14.32
CA GLY A 356 20.96 -16.89 -14.68
C GLY A 356 20.63 -16.84 -16.15
N TYR A 357 19.50 -17.45 -16.50
CA TYR A 357 18.74 -17.21 -17.73
C TYR A 357 18.18 -15.79 -17.71
N PHE A 358 18.95 -14.82 -18.23
CA PHE A 358 18.44 -13.50 -18.56
C PHE A 358 18.52 -13.29 -20.07
N SER A 359 17.41 -12.94 -20.69
CA SER A 359 17.47 -12.32 -22.01
C SER A 359 17.91 -10.86 -21.86
N GLY A 360 18.59 -10.31 -22.87
CA GLY A 360 19.14 -8.95 -22.81
C GLY A 360 18.09 -7.88 -22.50
N ASP A 361 16.85 -8.09 -22.96
CA ASP A 361 15.71 -7.19 -22.82
C ASP A 361 15.00 -7.23 -21.45
N GLN A 362 15.41 -8.12 -20.56
CA GLN A 362 14.84 -8.23 -19.22
C GLN A 362 15.20 -7.03 -18.33
N TYR A 363 14.34 -6.77 -17.34
CA TYR A 363 14.50 -5.65 -16.41
C TYR A 363 15.77 -5.81 -15.56
N ARG A 364 16.48 -4.70 -15.38
CA ARG A 364 17.62 -4.60 -14.46
C ARG A 364 17.41 -3.50 -13.42
N ASN A 365 17.05 -2.30 -13.87
CA ASN A 365 16.94 -1.13 -13.00
C ASN A 365 15.75 -0.25 -13.40
N GLY A 366 15.11 0.35 -12.41
CA GLY A 366 14.03 1.32 -12.60
C GLY A 366 14.18 2.51 -11.67
N GLN A 367 14.10 3.71 -12.24
CA GLN A 367 14.13 4.97 -11.49
C GLN A 367 12.76 5.64 -11.56
N TYR A 368 12.36 6.27 -10.47
CA TYR A 368 11.10 7.00 -10.34
C TYR A 368 11.33 8.31 -9.59
N ILE A 369 10.93 9.41 -10.20
CA ILE A 369 10.97 10.76 -9.64
C ILE A 369 9.57 11.32 -9.72
N PHE A 370 9.12 11.93 -8.64
CA PHE A 370 7.83 12.61 -8.62
C PHE A 370 7.93 13.95 -7.91
N GLY A 371 7.10 14.89 -8.36
CA GLY A 371 6.85 16.15 -7.69
C GLY A 371 5.39 16.52 -7.84
N ASN A 372 4.72 16.80 -6.74
CA ASN A 372 3.30 17.12 -6.72
C ASN A 372 2.96 18.31 -5.82
N ILE A 373 1.81 18.87 -6.12
CA ILE A 373 1.16 19.93 -5.35
C ILE A 373 -0.28 19.52 -5.10
N PHE A 374 -0.71 19.66 -3.85
CA PHE A 374 -2.07 19.33 -3.41
C PHE A 374 -2.72 20.56 -2.80
N TYR A 375 -3.91 20.88 -3.29
CA TYR A 375 -4.75 21.95 -2.76
C TYR A 375 -6.12 21.41 -2.32
N ASN A 376 -6.40 21.52 -1.03
CA ASN A 376 -7.67 21.15 -0.41
C ASN A 376 -8.59 22.37 -0.36
N PHE A 377 -9.56 22.46 -1.27
CA PHE A 377 -10.58 23.53 -1.26
C PHE A 377 -11.41 23.48 0.03
N THR A 378 -11.74 22.26 0.45
CA THR A 378 -12.46 21.95 1.68
C THR A 378 -11.82 20.73 2.33
N SER A 379 -12.29 20.32 3.51
CA SER A 379 -11.87 19.05 4.11
C SER A 379 -12.24 17.80 3.30
N ARG A 380 -13.04 17.95 2.22
CA ARG A 380 -13.55 16.85 1.40
C ARG A 380 -13.11 16.90 -0.05
N CYS A 381 -12.88 18.08 -0.59
CA CYS A 381 -12.54 18.27 -1.99
C CYS A 381 -11.09 18.73 -2.13
N SER A 382 -10.31 17.97 -2.91
CA SER A 382 -8.92 18.28 -3.22
C SER A 382 -8.69 18.23 -4.73
N ILE A 383 -7.87 19.16 -5.22
CA ILE A 383 -7.23 19.08 -6.52
C ILE A 383 -5.73 18.89 -6.33
N ALA A 384 -5.12 18.14 -7.21
CA ALA A 384 -3.69 17.93 -7.21
C ALA A 384 -3.15 17.92 -8.64
N ALA A 385 -1.88 18.32 -8.77
CA ALA A 385 -1.11 18.14 -9.99
C ALA A 385 0.22 17.46 -9.66
N GLU A 386 0.70 16.60 -10.54
CA GLU A 386 1.92 15.82 -10.36
C GLU A 386 2.68 15.70 -11.67
N TYR A 387 4.00 15.82 -11.58
CA TYR A 387 4.94 15.49 -12.63
C TYR A 387 5.70 14.22 -12.23
N LEU A 388 5.81 13.28 -13.16
CA LEU A 388 6.53 12.03 -13.01
C LEU A 388 7.59 11.92 -14.10
N TYR A 389 8.80 11.55 -13.69
CA TYR A 389 9.87 11.10 -14.57
C TYR A 389 10.27 9.69 -14.13
N GLY A 390 10.46 8.78 -15.08
CA GLY A 390 10.96 7.45 -14.79
C GLY A 390 11.86 6.93 -15.88
N SER A 391 12.67 5.95 -15.55
CA SER A 391 13.47 5.24 -16.55
C SER A 391 13.55 3.75 -16.25
N ARG A 392 13.71 2.97 -17.31
CA ARG A 392 13.97 1.52 -17.26
C ARG A 392 15.26 1.24 -18.00
N GLU A 393 16.13 0.48 -17.35
CA GLU A 393 17.34 -0.11 -17.93
C GLU A 393 17.16 -1.63 -17.98
N ASN A 394 17.45 -2.20 -19.15
CA ASN A 394 17.47 -3.63 -19.39
C ASN A 394 18.84 -4.24 -19.08
N ARG A 395 18.93 -5.57 -19.08
CA ARG A 395 20.16 -6.33 -18.78
C ARG A 395 21.26 -6.10 -19.80
N ASP A 396 20.92 -5.89 -21.06
CA ASP A 396 21.84 -5.54 -22.15
C ASP A 396 22.32 -4.08 -22.10
N GLY A 397 21.87 -3.29 -21.12
CA GLY A 397 22.21 -1.88 -20.96
C GLY A 397 21.37 -0.93 -21.81
N MET A 398 20.44 -1.43 -22.63
CA MET A 398 19.48 -0.56 -23.30
C MET A 398 18.61 0.14 -22.26
N LYS A 399 18.39 1.44 -22.45
CA LYS A 399 17.63 2.28 -21.53
C LYS A 399 16.58 3.08 -22.28
N ASN A 400 15.41 3.24 -21.66
CA ASN A 400 14.43 4.24 -22.08
C ASN A 400 13.88 4.99 -20.86
N HIS A 401 13.19 6.10 -21.11
CA HIS A 401 12.60 6.95 -20.08
C HIS A 401 11.18 7.36 -20.44
N ALA A 402 10.43 7.78 -19.44
CA ALA A 402 9.05 8.22 -19.57
C ALA A 402 8.80 9.48 -18.76
N ASN A 403 7.88 10.32 -19.24
CA ASN A 403 7.45 11.55 -18.57
C ASN A 403 5.94 11.67 -18.58
N ARG A 404 5.34 11.98 -17.43
CA ARG A 404 3.89 12.14 -17.29
C ARG A 404 3.56 13.37 -16.46
N VAL A 405 2.60 14.16 -16.93
CA VAL A 405 1.88 15.12 -16.08
C VAL A 405 0.51 14.55 -15.76
N SER A 406 0.10 14.60 -14.50
CA SER A 406 -1.21 14.16 -14.03
C SER A 406 -1.91 15.27 -13.26
N MET A 407 -3.22 15.34 -13.40
CA MET A 407 -4.12 16.12 -12.55
C MET A 407 -5.14 15.18 -11.91
N GLN A 408 -5.50 15.45 -10.66
CA GLN A 408 -6.52 14.69 -9.95
C GLN A 408 -7.50 15.63 -9.28
N VAL A 409 -8.79 15.29 -9.37
CA VAL A 409 -9.85 15.86 -8.54
C VAL A 409 -10.44 14.74 -7.71
N GLN A 410 -10.48 14.92 -6.39
CA GLN A 410 -11.02 13.93 -5.46
C GLN A 410 -12.06 14.56 -4.54
N TYR A 411 -13.18 13.86 -4.37
CA TYR A 411 -14.22 14.18 -3.41
C TYR A 411 -14.40 13.03 -2.41
N ASN A 412 -14.19 13.32 -1.13
CA ASN A 412 -14.32 12.38 -0.02
C ASN A 412 -15.72 12.44 0.60
N PHE A 413 -16.31 11.26 0.85
CA PHE A 413 -17.60 11.08 1.49
C PHE A 413 -17.60 9.87 2.42
#